data_AF-A0A845WW66-F1
#
_entry.id   AF-A0A845WW66-F1
#
_cell.length_a   1.000
_cell.length_b   1.000
_cell.length_c   1.000
_cell.angle_alpha   90.00
_cell.angle_beta   90.00
_cell.angle_gamma   90.00
#
_symmetry.space_group_name_H-M   'P 1'
#
loop_
_entity.id
_entity.type
_entity.pdbx_description
1 polymer ?
#
loop_
_entity_poly.entity_id
_entity_poly.type
_entity_poly.pdbx_seq_one_letter_code
_entity_poly.pdbx_strand_id
1 'polypeptide(L)'
;ITVRAKEVSAIGTSPDGIFPSALVTATLVGTGPGGNLTIETERLLVSDEAVFSSRTRGAGDAGNITIRATELEVSDGGEVIASSLGDGQAGNIILNVNDIEVTGISEDSQFPSRIAAFSEGNSAAGDVIITSNNLRVRDGAEISVSARGNGDNAKAGNLDITASSIVLDQATLSAEVNAGDKGNIILDSQVILMRDGSNITTNAKGAATGGNITIDTDLLVALENSDITANAENSFGGRVIINALGIFGTEFRQQQTPDSDITASSQLGASFSGTVEINAPSADPSAALFQLPENFVNPKLLVATGCGTDDGNQFTQFGRGGLPTDPTKPLRGQTLWMDLRPLPRHSARRRKNPILASSASNASNAGNSRRSRIVEANRWIINNDGVVELVADSPQSSPFISWFEPYYCLR
;
A
#
# COMPACT_ATOMS: atom_id res chain seq x y z
N ILE A 1 14.94 -15.24 -12.62
CA ILE A 1 15.70 -14.67 -11.50
C ILE A 1 14.83 -14.77 -10.26
N THR A 2 15.37 -15.28 -9.16
CA THR A 2 14.71 -15.31 -7.86
C THR A 2 15.57 -14.61 -6.83
N VAL A 3 14.99 -13.66 -6.10
CA VAL A 3 15.64 -12.92 -5.01
C VAL A 3 14.90 -13.24 -3.73
N ARG A 4 15.64 -13.74 -2.73
CA ARG A 4 15.13 -14.03 -1.38
C ARG A 4 16.02 -13.30 -0.38
N ALA A 5 15.50 -12.25 0.23
CA ALA A 5 16.24 -11.45 1.20
C ALA A 5 15.29 -10.90 2.25
N LYS A 6 15.82 -10.28 3.30
CA LYS A 6 14.97 -9.52 4.24
C LYS A 6 14.55 -8.18 3.63
N GLU A 7 15.46 -7.56 2.90
CA GLU A 7 15.28 -6.27 2.26
C GLU A 7 15.92 -6.32 0.89
N VAL A 8 15.24 -5.76 -0.10
CA VAL A 8 15.74 -5.58 -1.46
C VAL A 8 15.48 -4.13 -1.84
N SER A 9 16.52 -3.45 -2.31
CA SER A 9 16.47 -2.04 -2.66
C SER A 9 17.19 -1.82 -3.97
N ALA A 10 16.54 -1.14 -4.91
CA ALA A 10 17.17 -0.57 -6.09
C ALA A 10 16.87 0.93 -6.11
N ILE A 11 17.93 1.71 -6.21
CA ILE A 11 17.89 3.17 -6.04
C ILE A 11 18.79 3.80 -7.10
N GLY A 12 18.28 4.80 -7.80
CA GLY A 12 19.08 5.74 -8.57
C GLY A 12 19.43 5.26 -9.98
N THR A 13 20.10 6.17 -10.70
CA THR A 13 20.69 5.95 -12.02
C THR A 13 22.19 6.22 -11.99
N SER A 14 22.89 5.84 -13.05
CA SER A 14 24.29 6.19 -13.25
C SER A 14 24.46 7.72 -13.30
N PRO A 15 25.67 8.26 -13.04
CA PRO A 15 25.89 9.71 -13.00
C PRO A 15 25.56 10.48 -14.29
N ASP A 16 25.48 9.78 -15.43
CA ASP A 16 25.05 10.33 -16.72
C ASP A 16 23.53 10.20 -16.97
N GLY A 17 22.78 9.62 -16.04
CA GLY A 17 21.34 9.37 -16.12
C GLY A 17 20.95 8.24 -17.08
N ILE A 18 21.90 7.50 -17.64
CA ILE A 18 21.63 6.56 -18.74
C ILE A 18 21.25 5.16 -18.24
N PHE A 19 21.84 4.71 -17.13
CA PHE A 19 21.70 3.35 -16.64
C PHE A 19 21.03 3.34 -15.26
N PRO A 20 19.75 2.95 -15.17
CA PRO A 20 19.10 2.80 -13.87
C PRO A 20 19.67 1.60 -13.11
N SER A 21 19.64 1.69 -11.78
CA SER A 21 19.72 0.52 -10.90
C SER A 21 18.58 -0.42 -11.27
N ALA A 22 18.91 -1.65 -11.70
CA ALA A 22 17.88 -2.51 -12.28
C ALA A 22 18.04 -4.00 -12.00
N LEU A 23 16.89 -4.68 -11.86
CA LEU A 23 16.77 -6.13 -11.99
C LEU A 23 15.95 -6.43 -13.24
N VAL A 24 16.59 -7.01 -14.26
CA VAL A 24 15.97 -7.21 -15.57
C VAL A 24 16.07 -8.66 -16.01
N THR A 25 14.95 -9.23 -16.39
CA THR A 25 14.88 -10.40 -17.27
C THR A 25 14.46 -9.95 -18.66
N ALA A 26 15.21 -10.34 -19.70
CA ALA A 26 14.90 -9.89 -21.05
C ALA A 26 15.20 -10.93 -22.12
N THR A 27 14.30 -11.05 -23.09
CA THR A 27 14.58 -11.68 -24.39
C THR A 27 14.72 -10.58 -25.44
N LEU A 28 15.95 -10.34 -25.92
CA LEU A 28 16.23 -9.26 -26.87
C LEU A 28 16.03 -9.68 -28.33
N VAL A 29 16.45 -10.90 -28.68
CA VAL A 29 16.33 -11.47 -30.03
C VAL A 29 16.03 -12.96 -29.87
N GLY A 30 14.98 -13.46 -30.52
CA GLY A 30 14.63 -14.88 -30.51
C GLY A 30 13.14 -15.16 -30.33
N THR A 31 12.82 -16.45 -30.36
CA THR A 31 11.46 -16.98 -30.21
C THR A 31 11.23 -17.62 -28.83
N GLY A 32 12.25 -17.66 -27.97
CA GLY A 32 12.15 -18.22 -26.62
C GLY A 32 11.45 -17.26 -25.66
N PRO A 33 10.72 -17.76 -24.65
CA PRO A 33 10.05 -16.92 -23.66
C PRO A 33 11.07 -16.17 -22.79
N GLY A 34 10.67 -15.01 -22.30
CA GLY A 34 11.40 -14.20 -21.32
C GLY A 34 11.49 -14.90 -19.97
N GLY A 35 12.56 -14.61 -19.23
CA GLY A 35 12.72 -15.13 -17.88
C GLY A 35 11.76 -14.48 -16.90
N ASN A 36 11.29 -15.23 -15.90
CA ASN A 36 10.48 -14.68 -14.81
C ASN A 36 11.37 -13.98 -13.76
N LEU A 37 10.84 -12.96 -13.10
CA LEU A 37 11.43 -12.29 -11.94
C LEU A 37 10.57 -12.57 -10.72
N THR A 38 11.14 -13.21 -9.70
CA THR A 38 10.46 -13.47 -8.42
C THR A 38 11.22 -12.82 -7.28
N ILE A 39 10.56 -11.98 -6.49
CA ILE A 39 11.15 -11.32 -5.33
C ILE A 39 10.33 -11.69 -4.10
N GLU A 40 10.99 -12.26 -3.10
CA GLU A 40 10.41 -12.56 -1.80
C GLU A 40 11.23 -11.86 -0.72
N THR A 41 10.61 -10.87 -0.05
CA THR A 41 11.30 -9.98 0.90
C THR A 41 10.37 -9.50 2.02
N GLU A 42 10.89 -8.91 3.10
CA GLU A 42 10.03 -8.17 4.02
C GLU A 42 9.75 -6.78 3.44
N ARG A 43 10.80 -6.07 3.00
CA ARG A 43 10.70 -4.74 2.40
C ARG A 43 11.30 -4.71 0.99
N LEU A 44 10.58 -4.10 0.06
CA LEU A 44 11.00 -3.85 -1.30
C LEU A 44 10.96 -2.35 -1.59
N LEU A 45 12.09 -1.77 -2.00
CA LEU A 45 12.20 -0.37 -2.42
C LEU A 45 12.69 -0.28 -3.86
N VAL A 46 11.94 0.46 -4.68
CA VAL A 46 12.30 0.84 -6.05
C VAL A 46 12.16 2.36 -6.16
N SER A 47 13.26 3.10 -6.13
CA SER A 47 13.22 4.56 -6.10
C SER A 47 14.24 5.22 -7.02
N ASP A 48 14.10 6.53 -7.22
CA ASP A 48 15.01 7.36 -8.00
C ASP A 48 15.29 6.76 -9.38
N GLU A 49 14.22 6.52 -10.16
CA GLU A 49 14.26 5.94 -11.51
C GLU A 49 14.81 4.50 -11.62
N ALA A 50 14.94 3.78 -10.50
CA ALA A 50 15.31 2.37 -10.53
C ALA A 50 14.22 1.50 -11.22
N VAL A 51 14.64 0.39 -11.85
CA VAL A 51 13.75 -0.41 -12.70
C VAL A 51 13.80 -1.90 -12.37
N PHE A 52 12.67 -2.49 -12.02
CA PHE A 52 12.45 -3.94 -12.09
C PHE A 52 11.66 -4.28 -13.33
N SER A 53 12.23 -5.10 -14.20
CA SER A 53 11.61 -5.38 -15.49
C SER A 53 11.68 -6.82 -15.92
N SER A 54 10.61 -7.29 -16.53
CA SER A 54 10.57 -8.47 -17.38
C SER A 54 10.07 -8.08 -18.76
N ARG A 55 10.93 -8.17 -19.77
CA ARG A 55 10.62 -7.65 -21.11
C ARG A 55 10.99 -8.57 -22.27
N THR A 56 10.25 -8.48 -23.36
CA THR A 56 10.61 -9.12 -24.64
C THR A 56 10.67 -8.10 -25.77
N ARG A 57 11.60 -8.27 -26.70
CA ARG A 57 11.64 -7.58 -28.01
C ARG A 57 11.50 -8.56 -29.19
N GLY A 58 11.36 -9.85 -28.88
CA GLY A 58 11.29 -10.93 -29.86
C GLY A 58 9.88 -11.45 -30.09
N ALA A 59 9.78 -12.62 -30.72
CA ALA A 59 8.50 -13.29 -30.94
C ALA A 59 8.08 -14.19 -29.76
N GLY A 60 8.97 -14.42 -28.80
CA GLY A 60 8.63 -15.11 -27.56
C GLY A 60 8.01 -14.15 -26.53
N ASP A 61 7.06 -14.65 -25.75
CA ASP A 61 6.37 -13.88 -24.71
C ASP A 61 7.34 -13.41 -23.62
N ALA A 62 7.08 -12.27 -22.99
CA ALA A 62 7.83 -11.83 -21.81
C ALA A 62 7.52 -12.71 -20.60
N GLY A 63 8.46 -12.77 -19.65
CA GLY A 63 8.24 -13.48 -18.39
C GLY A 63 7.38 -12.64 -17.42
N ASN A 64 6.93 -13.27 -16.35
CA ASN A 64 6.13 -12.61 -15.32
C ASN A 64 7.02 -12.01 -14.21
N ILE A 65 6.50 -10.99 -13.54
CA ILE A 65 7.05 -10.46 -12.28
C ILE A 65 6.14 -10.94 -11.14
N THR A 66 6.72 -11.53 -10.10
CA THR A 66 6.01 -11.91 -8.87
C THR A 66 6.72 -11.32 -7.67
N ILE A 67 6.01 -10.51 -6.89
CA ILE A 67 6.54 -9.89 -5.67
C ILE A 67 5.70 -10.37 -4.50
N ARG A 68 6.36 -10.95 -3.49
CA ARG A 68 5.79 -11.26 -2.18
C ARG A 68 6.54 -10.46 -1.13
N ALA A 69 5.87 -9.48 -0.53
CA ALA A 69 6.49 -8.59 0.43
C ALA A 69 5.57 -8.26 1.61
N THR A 70 6.13 -7.70 2.68
CA THR A 70 5.31 -6.99 3.68
C THR A 70 5.06 -5.57 3.19
N GLU A 71 6.10 -4.90 2.73
CA GLU A 71 6.05 -3.51 2.25
C GLU A 71 6.68 -3.41 0.85
N LEU A 72 5.99 -2.70 -0.06
CA LEU A 72 6.49 -2.30 -1.38
C LEU A 72 6.37 -0.78 -1.50
N GLU A 73 7.50 -0.13 -1.75
CA GLU A 73 7.59 1.30 -2.03
C GLU A 73 8.16 1.49 -3.45
N VAL A 74 7.40 2.16 -4.30
CA VAL A 74 7.81 2.58 -5.65
C VAL A 74 7.73 4.11 -5.70
N SER A 75 8.86 4.80 -5.64
CA SER A 75 8.89 6.25 -5.47
C SER A 75 9.78 6.97 -6.49
N ASP A 76 9.57 8.27 -6.66
CA ASP A 76 10.49 9.18 -7.36
C ASP A 76 10.95 8.67 -8.75
N GLY A 77 9.99 8.19 -9.55
CA GLY A 77 10.23 7.66 -10.90
C GLY A 77 10.59 6.18 -10.95
N GLY A 78 10.59 5.47 -9.82
CA GLY A 78 10.80 4.02 -9.77
C GLY A 78 9.77 3.23 -10.59
N GLU A 79 10.20 2.12 -11.19
CA GLU A 79 9.37 1.38 -12.14
C GLU A 79 9.37 -0.13 -11.88
N VAL A 80 8.18 -0.74 -11.88
CA VAL A 80 7.98 -2.19 -11.96
C VAL A 80 7.22 -2.51 -13.24
N ILE A 81 7.92 -3.10 -14.22
CA ILE A 81 7.42 -3.18 -15.60
C ILE A 81 7.49 -4.58 -16.19
N ALA A 82 6.36 -5.09 -16.64
CA ALA A 82 6.31 -6.26 -17.52
C ALA A 82 5.90 -5.80 -18.94
N SER A 83 6.75 -5.99 -19.95
CA SER A 83 6.45 -5.41 -21.27
C SER A 83 6.85 -6.23 -22.48
N SER A 84 6.17 -5.96 -23.60
CA SER A 84 6.54 -6.46 -24.91
C SER A 84 6.72 -5.35 -25.93
N LEU A 85 7.90 -5.32 -26.54
CA LEU A 85 8.27 -4.42 -27.65
C LEU A 85 8.29 -5.17 -29.00
N GLY A 86 7.86 -6.44 -29.01
CA GLY A 86 7.86 -7.32 -30.19
C GLY A 86 6.51 -8.02 -30.39
N ASP A 87 6.51 -9.15 -31.08
CA ASP A 87 5.28 -9.89 -31.41
C ASP A 87 4.80 -10.80 -30.27
N GLY A 88 5.67 -11.13 -29.30
CA GLY A 88 5.29 -11.89 -28.10
C GLY A 88 4.39 -11.06 -27.17
N GLN A 89 3.63 -11.74 -26.31
CA GLN A 89 2.78 -11.09 -25.31
C GLN A 89 3.63 -10.50 -24.18
N ALA A 90 3.16 -9.41 -23.56
CA ALA A 90 3.77 -8.91 -22.33
C ALA A 90 3.44 -9.85 -21.15
N GLY A 91 4.33 -9.89 -20.15
CA GLY A 91 4.13 -10.72 -18.97
C GLY A 91 3.21 -10.04 -17.96
N ASN A 92 2.76 -10.82 -16.98
CA ASN A 92 1.92 -10.35 -15.88
C ASN A 92 2.76 -9.86 -14.71
N ILE A 93 2.21 -8.90 -13.96
CA ILE A 93 2.74 -8.48 -12.66
C ILE A 93 1.80 -8.99 -11.57
N ILE A 94 2.33 -9.76 -10.62
CA ILE A 94 1.56 -10.37 -9.54
C ILE A 94 2.16 -9.90 -8.21
N LEU A 95 1.41 -9.10 -7.47
CA LEU A 95 1.81 -8.52 -6.19
C LEU A 95 0.96 -9.11 -5.07
N ASN A 96 1.62 -9.74 -4.10
CA ASN A 96 1.00 -10.12 -2.83
C ASN A 96 1.78 -9.42 -1.71
N VAL A 97 1.33 -8.24 -1.34
CA VAL A 97 2.06 -7.33 -0.45
C VAL A 97 1.10 -6.68 0.54
N ASN A 98 1.42 -6.66 1.83
CA ASN A 98 0.49 -6.09 2.82
C ASN A 98 0.27 -4.59 2.60
N ASP A 99 1.34 -3.84 2.39
CA ASP A 99 1.30 -2.39 2.24
C ASP A 99 2.06 -1.96 0.98
N ILE A 100 1.35 -1.34 0.04
CA ILE A 100 1.89 -0.83 -1.23
C ILE A 100 1.75 0.68 -1.27
N GLU A 101 2.87 1.36 -1.52
CA GLU A 101 2.94 2.79 -1.79
C GLU A 101 3.58 3.02 -3.16
N VAL A 102 2.86 3.69 -4.06
CA VAL A 102 3.38 4.16 -5.35
C VAL A 102 3.24 5.68 -5.36
N THR A 103 4.34 6.42 -5.38
CA THR A 103 4.29 7.88 -5.16
C THR A 103 5.29 8.64 -6.02
N GLY A 104 4.90 9.81 -6.49
CA GLY A 104 5.82 10.77 -7.08
C GLY A 104 6.17 10.51 -8.54
N ILE A 105 7.03 11.39 -9.03
CA ILE A 105 7.59 11.44 -10.38
C ILE A 105 9.09 11.73 -10.19
N SER A 106 9.94 11.29 -11.12
CA SER A 106 11.36 11.63 -11.14
C SER A 106 11.59 13.14 -11.04
N GLU A 107 12.78 13.54 -10.57
CA GLU A 107 13.13 14.95 -10.34
C GLU A 107 13.04 15.80 -11.62
N ASP A 108 13.35 15.20 -12.77
CA ASP A 108 13.22 15.81 -14.10
C ASP A 108 11.79 15.81 -14.67
N SER A 109 10.82 15.28 -13.91
CA SER A 109 9.42 15.11 -14.27
C SER A 109 9.18 14.27 -15.54
N GLN A 110 10.15 13.46 -15.96
CA GLN A 110 10.04 12.63 -17.17
C GLN A 110 9.40 11.26 -16.89
N PHE A 111 9.59 10.71 -15.69
CA PHE A 111 9.19 9.35 -15.35
C PHE A 111 8.28 9.36 -14.12
N PRO A 112 6.96 9.09 -14.27
CA PRO A 112 6.12 8.82 -13.11
C PRO A 112 6.52 7.50 -12.47
N SER A 113 6.44 7.43 -11.13
CA SER A 113 6.53 6.15 -10.43
C SER A 113 5.40 5.24 -10.91
N ARG A 114 5.71 4.03 -11.36
CA ARG A 114 4.68 3.17 -11.93
C ARG A 114 4.85 1.66 -11.76
N ILE A 115 3.70 1.00 -11.70
CA ILE A 115 3.56 -0.45 -11.85
C ILE A 115 2.79 -0.67 -13.15
N ALA A 116 3.44 -1.20 -14.18
CA ALA A 116 2.84 -1.23 -15.51
C ALA A 116 3.08 -2.53 -16.27
N ALA A 117 2.01 -3.11 -16.81
CA ALA A 117 2.11 -4.19 -17.79
C ALA A 117 1.65 -3.69 -19.17
N PHE A 118 2.55 -3.64 -20.16
CA PHE A 118 2.19 -3.03 -21.45
C PHE A 118 2.83 -3.68 -22.67
N SER A 119 2.15 -3.55 -23.82
CA SER A 119 2.70 -3.91 -25.13
C SER A 119 2.82 -2.67 -26.03
N GLU A 120 3.97 -2.53 -26.70
CA GLU A 120 4.16 -1.56 -27.80
C GLU A 120 4.05 -2.23 -29.18
N GLY A 121 4.29 -3.54 -29.24
CA GLY A 121 4.06 -4.35 -30.44
C GLY A 121 2.58 -4.60 -30.70
N ASN A 122 2.28 -5.27 -31.82
CA ASN A 122 0.92 -5.74 -32.11
C ASN A 122 0.63 -7.05 -31.35
N SER A 123 0.70 -6.98 -30.03
CA SER A 123 0.55 -8.12 -29.12
C SER A 123 -0.26 -7.74 -27.88
N ALA A 124 -0.75 -8.75 -27.16
CA ALA A 124 -1.46 -8.53 -25.92
C ALA A 124 -0.52 -8.00 -24.84
N ALA A 125 -1.00 -7.03 -24.06
CA ALA A 125 -0.41 -6.65 -22.79
C ALA A 125 -0.69 -7.74 -21.74
N GLY A 126 0.08 -7.71 -20.65
CA GLY A 126 -0.16 -8.57 -19.50
C GLY A 126 -1.11 -7.93 -18.51
N ASP A 127 -1.52 -8.73 -17.53
CA ASP A 127 -2.35 -8.30 -16.42
C ASP A 127 -1.50 -7.77 -15.25
N VAL A 128 -2.08 -6.87 -14.46
CA VAL A 128 -1.55 -6.47 -13.15
C VAL A 128 -2.54 -6.92 -12.09
N ILE A 129 -2.07 -7.82 -11.22
CA ILE A 129 -2.88 -8.45 -10.16
C ILE A 129 -2.28 -8.06 -8.81
N ILE A 130 -3.06 -7.37 -7.99
CA ILE A 130 -2.61 -6.84 -6.70
C ILE A 130 -3.51 -7.38 -5.59
N THR A 131 -2.88 -7.99 -4.58
CA THR A 131 -3.51 -8.34 -3.31
C THR A 131 -2.77 -7.63 -2.19
N SER A 132 -3.47 -6.76 -1.45
CA SER A 132 -2.89 -6.02 -0.32
C SER A 132 -3.87 -5.76 0.83
N ASN A 133 -3.37 -5.25 1.94
CA ASN A 133 -4.23 -4.62 2.94
C ASN A 133 -4.45 -3.15 2.57
N ASN A 134 -3.37 -2.44 2.26
CA ASN A 134 -3.41 -1.03 1.91
C ASN A 134 -2.71 -0.81 0.57
N LEU A 135 -3.41 -0.16 -0.37
CA LEU A 135 -2.83 0.37 -1.59
C LEU A 135 -2.97 1.89 -1.60
N ARG A 136 -1.85 2.59 -1.70
CA ARG A 136 -1.80 4.04 -1.89
C ARG A 136 -1.07 4.36 -3.20
N VAL A 137 -1.72 5.15 -4.04
CA VAL A 137 -1.11 5.70 -5.26
C VAL A 137 -1.26 7.20 -5.17
N ARG A 138 -0.16 7.94 -5.20
CA ARG A 138 -0.17 9.37 -4.91
C ARG A 138 0.78 10.18 -5.79
N ASP A 139 0.59 11.50 -5.83
CA ASP A 139 1.58 12.46 -6.30
C ASP A 139 2.01 12.24 -7.77
N GLY A 140 1.06 11.93 -8.66
CA GLY A 140 1.30 11.72 -10.09
C GLY A 140 1.68 10.28 -10.50
N ALA A 141 1.70 9.35 -9.54
CA ALA A 141 2.00 7.95 -9.79
C ALA A 141 0.89 7.21 -10.57
N GLU A 142 1.30 6.13 -11.24
CA GLU A 142 0.43 5.34 -12.14
C GLU A 142 0.49 3.83 -11.86
N ILE A 143 -0.66 3.16 -11.89
CA ILE A 143 -0.73 1.71 -12.07
C ILE A 143 -1.52 1.44 -13.34
N SER A 144 -0.92 0.72 -14.29
CA SER A 144 -1.57 0.55 -15.58
C SER A 144 -1.35 -0.77 -16.29
N VAL A 145 -2.33 -1.10 -17.11
CA VAL A 145 -2.25 -2.10 -18.16
C VAL A 145 -2.57 -1.43 -19.49
N SER A 146 -1.74 -1.59 -20.52
CA SER A 146 -2.05 -0.93 -21.80
C SER A 146 -1.47 -1.64 -23.01
N ALA A 147 -2.23 -1.63 -24.10
CA ALA A 147 -1.72 -2.02 -25.41
C ALA A 147 -1.65 -0.78 -26.30
N ARG A 148 -0.42 -0.41 -26.65
CA ARG A 148 -0.10 0.79 -27.43
C ARG A 148 0.04 0.51 -28.92
N GLY A 149 0.12 -0.77 -29.31
CA GLY A 149 0.11 -1.19 -30.71
C GLY A 149 -1.20 -0.81 -31.41
N ASN A 150 -1.15 -0.64 -32.73
CA ASN A 150 -2.28 -0.16 -33.55
C ASN A 150 -2.99 -1.27 -34.35
N GLY A 151 -2.67 -2.54 -34.11
CA GLY A 151 -3.29 -3.66 -34.84
C GLY A 151 -4.32 -4.40 -33.99
N ASP A 152 -5.08 -5.29 -34.63
CA ASP A 152 -6.17 -6.03 -33.99
C ASP A 152 -5.74 -6.97 -32.84
N ASN A 153 -4.44 -7.27 -32.75
CA ASN A 153 -3.86 -8.11 -31.70
C ASN A 153 -3.35 -7.29 -30.50
N ALA A 154 -3.36 -5.96 -30.59
CA ALA A 154 -3.10 -5.10 -29.43
C ALA A 154 -4.29 -5.22 -28.48
N LYS A 155 -4.11 -5.88 -27.34
CA LYS A 155 -5.18 -6.07 -26.34
C LYS A 155 -4.64 -5.64 -25.00
N ALA A 156 -5.26 -4.66 -24.34
CA ALA A 156 -4.85 -4.35 -22.98
C ALA A 156 -5.23 -5.51 -22.05
N GLY A 157 -4.42 -5.71 -21.01
CA GLY A 157 -4.73 -6.66 -19.95
C GLY A 157 -5.80 -6.13 -19.00
N ASN A 158 -5.97 -6.85 -17.89
CA ASN A 158 -6.82 -6.45 -16.78
C ASN A 158 -5.96 -5.92 -15.61
N LEU A 159 -6.48 -4.90 -14.94
CA LEU A 159 -5.99 -4.43 -13.66
C LEU A 159 -6.93 -4.92 -12.56
N ASP A 160 -6.51 -5.95 -11.85
CA ASP A 160 -7.29 -6.60 -10.80
C ASP A 160 -6.68 -6.26 -9.43
N ILE A 161 -7.40 -5.51 -8.61
CA ILE A 161 -6.93 -5.05 -7.30
C ILE A 161 -7.90 -5.51 -6.22
N THR A 162 -7.39 -6.31 -5.30
CA THR A 162 -8.08 -6.68 -4.05
C THR A 162 -7.31 -6.08 -2.88
N ALA A 163 -7.92 -5.13 -2.17
CA ALA A 163 -7.30 -4.47 -1.03
C ALA A 163 -8.31 -4.28 0.13
N SER A 164 -7.85 -4.00 1.36
CA SER A 164 -8.79 -3.50 2.38
C SER A 164 -9.08 -2.01 2.20
N SER A 165 -8.08 -1.24 1.74
CA SER A 165 -8.23 0.17 1.42
C SER A 165 -7.42 0.53 0.17
N ILE A 166 -8.05 1.30 -0.72
CA ILE A 166 -7.42 1.94 -1.89
C ILE A 166 -7.52 3.45 -1.70
N VAL A 167 -6.38 4.15 -1.73
CA VAL A 167 -6.32 5.61 -1.66
C VAL A 167 -5.58 6.13 -2.90
N LEU A 168 -6.26 7.00 -3.64
CA LEU A 168 -5.75 7.69 -4.82
C LEU A 168 -5.74 9.19 -4.54
N ASP A 169 -4.59 9.84 -4.76
CA ASP A 169 -4.40 11.29 -4.55
C ASP A 169 -3.50 11.86 -5.66
N GLN A 170 -4.06 12.61 -6.61
CA GLN A 170 -3.39 12.93 -7.88
C GLN A 170 -2.84 11.68 -8.60
N ALA A 171 -3.59 10.58 -8.61
CA ALA A 171 -3.11 9.28 -9.11
C ALA A 171 -3.93 8.73 -10.28
N THR A 172 -3.34 7.81 -11.04
CA THR A 172 -4.02 7.14 -12.16
C THR A 172 -3.99 5.63 -12.03
N LEU A 173 -5.16 5.00 -12.08
CA LEU A 173 -5.34 3.57 -12.36
C LEU A 173 -5.90 3.44 -13.79
N SER A 174 -5.17 2.78 -14.68
CA SER A 174 -5.50 2.79 -16.11
C SER A 174 -5.48 1.41 -16.76
N ALA A 175 -6.47 1.15 -17.61
CA ALA A 175 -6.51 0.03 -18.54
C ALA A 175 -6.84 0.52 -19.97
N GLU A 176 -6.12 1.56 -20.42
CA GLU A 176 -6.35 2.23 -21.71
C GLU A 176 -5.94 1.38 -22.92
N VAL A 177 -6.70 1.55 -24.01
CA VAL A 177 -6.48 0.87 -25.29
C VAL A 177 -6.42 1.86 -26.45
N ASN A 178 -5.40 1.73 -27.30
CA ASN A 178 -5.29 2.50 -28.55
C ASN A 178 -5.95 1.78 -29.73
N ALA A 179 -5.86 0.45 -29.77
CA ALA A 179 -6.46 -0.42 -30.77
C ALA A 179 -6.73 -1.81 -30.16
N GLY A 180 -7.56 -2.61 -30.84
CA GLY A 180 -7.91 -4.00 -30.47
C GLY A 180 -8.87 -4.15 -29.27
N ASP A 181 -8.69 -5.21 -28.46
CA ASP A 181 -9.66 -5.57 -27.40
C ASP A 181 -9.51 -4.72 -26.14
N LYS A 182 -10.64 -4.60 -25.41
CA LYS A 182 -10.85 -3.81 -24.19
C LYS A 182 -9.98 -4.26 -22.99
N GLY A 183 -9.27 -3.32 -22.37
CA GLY A 183 -8.75 -3.50 -21.01
C GLY A 183 -9.86 -3.36 -19.98
N ASN A 184 -9.75 -4.05 -18.85
CA ASN A 184 -10.73 -3.93 -17.75
C ASN A 184 -10.03 -3.58 -16.44
N ILE A 185 -10.77 -2.91 -15.56
CA ILE A 185 -10.36 -2.66 -14.18
C ILE A 185 -11.38 -3.32 -13.26
N ILE A 186 -10.91 -4.13 -12.31
CA ILE A 186 -11.72 -4.76 -11.28
C ILE A 186 -11.13 -4.38 -9.92
N LEU A 187 -11.92 -3.69 -9.10
CA LEU A 187 -11.53 -3.26 -7.76
C LEU A 187 -12.46 -3.91 -6.73
N ASP A 188 -11.87 -4.64 -5.78
CA ASP A 188 -12.55 -5.18 -4.59
C ASP A 188 -11.86 -4.57 -3.35
N SER A 189 -12.57 -3.69 -2.63
CA SER A 189 -12.03 -3.05 -1.43
C SER A 189 -13.07 -2.59 -0.45
N GLN A 190 -12.81 -2.63 0.85
CA GLN A 190 -13.76 -2.06 1.83
C GLN A 190 -13.94 -0.56 1.63
N VAL A 191 -12.85 0.16 1.32
CA VAL A 191 -12.90 1.62 1.09
C VAL A 191 -12.07 1.99 -0.13
N ILE A 192 -12.64 2.86 -0.97
CA ILE A 192 -11.94 3.53 -2.06
C ILE A 192 -12.09 5.05 -1.85
N LEU A 193 -10.96 5.73 -1.66
CA LEU A 193 -10.89 7.19 -1.55
C LEU A 193 -10.10 7.75 -2.73
N MET A 194 -10.72 8.63 -3.52
CA MET A 194 -10.11 9.33 -4.64
C MET A 194 -10.14 10.84 -4.37
N ARG A 195 -8.98 11.48 -4.50
CA ARG A 195 -8.80 12.91 -4.24
C ARG A 195 -7.94 13.58 -5.30
N ASP A 196 -8.05 14.90 -5.33
CA ASP A 196 -7.17 15.79 -6.07
C ASP A 196 -6.94 15.34 -7.53
N GLY A 197 -8.00 15.21 -8.34
CA GLY A 197 -7.84 14.89 -9.76
C GLY A 197 -7.50 13.43 -10.07
N SER A 198 -7.75 12.49 -9.15
CA SER A 198 -7.43 11.08 -9.35
C SER A 198 -8.33 10.41 -10.39
N ASN A 199 -7.78 9.49 -11.18
CA ASN A 199 -8.47 8.85 -12.29
C ASN A 199 -8.47 7.32 -12.19
N ILE A 200 -9.64 6.71 -12.41
CA ILE A 200 -9.79 5.28 -12.74
C ILE A 200 -10.33 5.23 -14.17
N THR A 201 -9.54 4.76 -15.12
CA THR A 201 -9.85 4.92 -16.56
C THR A 201 -9.65 3.64 -17.36
N THR A 202 -10.63 3.30 -18.19
CA THR A 202 -10.52 2.31 -19.27
C THR A 202 -10.81 2.96 -20.62
N ASN A 203 -10.44 4.23 -20.77
CA ASN A 203 -10.76 5.01 -21.97
C ASN A 203 -10.11 4.40 -23.22
N ALA A 204 -10.84 4.47 -24.33
CA ALA A 204 -10.39 3.97 -25.61
C ALA A 204 -10.13 5.11 -26.60
N LYS A 205 -8.96 5.07 -27.23
CA LYS A 205 -8.55 6.01 -28.28
C LYS A 205 -8.79 5.42 -29.66
N GLY A 206 -8.83 6.29 -30.68
CA GLY A 206 -9.03 5.84 -32.06
C GLY A 206 -10.35 5.11 -32.25
N ALA A 207 -10.29 3.90 -32.82
CA ALA A 207 -11.47 3.07 -33.12
C ALA A 207 -11.75 1.99 -32.05
N ALA A 208 -10.93 1.90 -31.01
CA ALA A 208 -11.13 0.94 -29.93
C ALA A 208 -12.37 1.28 -29.11
N THR A 209 -13.02 0.24 -28.60
CA THR A 209 -14.20 0.39 -27.73
C THR A 209 -13.76 0.60 -26.29
N GLY A 210 -14.45 1.45 -25.53
CA GLY A 210 -14.18 1.67 -24.11
C GLY A 210 -14.21 0.37 -23.31
N GLY A 211 -13.28 0.23 -22.36
CA GLY A 211 -13.15 -0.94 -21.51
C GLY A 211 -14.22 -1.05 -20.42
N ASN A 212 -14.11 -2.01 -19.52
CA ASN A 212 -15.07 -2.14 -18.42
C ASN A 212 -14.41 -1.88 -17.07
N ILE A 213 -15.13 -1.18 -16.19
CA ILE A 213 -14.75 -0.91 -14.81
C ILE A 213 -15.80 -1.59 -13.92
N THR A 214 -15.35 -2.45 -13.00
CA THR A 214 -16.19 -3.03 -11.94
C THR A 214 -15.59 -2.65 -10.59
N ILE A 215 -16.40 -2.05 -9.74
CA ILE A 215 -16.00 -1.63 -8.39
C ILE A 215 -16.96 -2.26 -7.40
N ASP A 216 -16.42 -3.12 -6.54
CA ASP A 216 -17.11 -3.69 -5.39
C ASP A 216 -16.49 -3.08 -4.12
N THR A 217 -17.25 -2.26 -3.40
CA THR A 217 -16.75 -1.61 -2.19
C THR A 217 -17.81 -1.40 -1.12
N ASP A 218 -17.44 -1.19 0.14
CA ASP A 218 -18.43 -0.70 1.11
C ASP A 218 -18.61 0.81 0.93
N LEU A 219 -17.53 1.55 0.70
CA LEU A 219 -17.53 3.01 0.66
C LEU A 219 -16.65 3.54 -0.48
N LEU A 220 -17.29 4.25 -1.43
CA LEU A 220 -16.62 5.02 -2.47
C LEU A 220 -16.72 6.52 -2.17
N VAL A 221 -15.58 7.20 -2.06
CA VAL A 221 -15.51 8.66 -1.92
C VAL A 221 -14.62 9.20 -3.03
N ALA A 222 -15.16 10.03 -3.92
CA ALA A 222 -14.40 10.65 -5.00
C ALA A 222 -14.62 12.17 -4.99
N LEU A 223 -13.59 12.93 -4.63
CA LEU A 223 -13.64 14.37 -4.40
C LEU A 223 -12.68 15.09 -5.35
N GLU A 224 -12.83 16.41 -5.47
CA GLU A 224 -11.83 17.27 -6.12
C GLU A 224 -11.55 16.85 -7.57
N ASN A 225 -12.60 16.68 -8.39
CA ASN A 225 -12.52 16.27 -9.81
C ASN A 225 -11.84 14.90 -9.99
N SER A 226 -12.22 13.93 -9.14
CA SER A 226 -11.72 12.56 -9.27
C SER A 226 -12.70 11.70 -10.05
N ASP A 227 -12.26 11.14 -11.18
CA ASP A 227 -13.15 10.60 -12.20
C ASP A 227 -12.99 9.09 -12.41
N ILE A 228 -14.11 8.44 -12.73
CA ILE A 228 -14.21 7.03 -13.10
C ILE A 228 -14.77 6.96 -14.52
N THR A 229 -13.92 6.61 -15.49
CA THR A 229 -14.23 6.83 -16.91
C THR A 229 -13.98 5.60 -17.78
N ALA A 230 -14.99 5.23 -18.57
CA ALA A 230 -14.92 4.18 -19.58
C ALA A 230 -15.36 4.72 -20.95
N ASN A 231 -14.81 5.86 -21.34
CA ASN A 231 -15.18 6.61 -22.54
C ASN A 231 -14.51 6.05 -23.81
N ALA A 232 -15.02 6.44 -24.98
CA ALA A 232 -14.41 6.13 -26.27
C ALA A 232 -14.41 7.34 -27.23
N GLU A 233 -13.37 7.46 -28.06
CA GLU A 233 -13.29 8.48 -29.10
C GLU A 233 -14.22 8.15 -30.28
N ASN A 234 -13.88 7.14 -31.10
CA ASN A 234 -14.62 6.81 -32.33
C ASN A 234 -15.28 5.43 -32.28
N SER A 235 -15.73 5.00 -31.10
CA SER A 235 -16.34 3.69 -30.88
C SER A 235 -17.39 3.73 -29.77
N PHE A 236 -17.93 2.58 -29.37
CA PHE A 236 -18.83 2.52 -28.22
C PHE A 236 -18.10 2.79 -26.91
N GLY A 237 -18.75 3.51 -26.00
CA GLY A 237 -18.33 3.59 -24.61
C GLY A 237 -18.35 2.21 -23.94
N GLY A 238 -17.69 2.15 -22.80
CA GLY A 238 -17.49 0.95 -22.01
C GLY A 238 -18.65 0.60 -21.08
N ARG A 239 -18.34 -0.15 -20.02
CA ARG A 239 -19.30 -0.41 -18.95
C ARG A 239 -18.68 -0.04 -17.62
N VAL A 240 -19.43 0.69 -16.80
CA VAL A 240 -19.06 0.94 -15.40
C VAL A 240 -20.13 0.32 -14.51
N ILE A 241 -19.74 -0.61 -13.64
CA ILE A 241 -20.60 -1.18 -12.60
C ILE A 241 -19.98 -0.82 -11.25
N ILE A 242 -20.76 -0.18 -10.39
CA ILE A 242 -20.34 0.14 -9.02
C ILE A 242 -21.35 -0.45 -8.05
N ASN A 243 -20.91 -1.41 -7.24
CA ASN A 243 -21.65 -1.93 -6.11
C ASN A 243 -21.04 -1.33 -4.84
N ALA A 244 -21.81 -0.49 -4.13
CA ALA A 244 -21.34 0.16 -2.91
C ALA A 244 -22.41 0.28 -1.84
N LEU A 245 -22.05 0.26 -0.55
CA LEU A 245 -23.00 0.64 0.52
C LEU A 245 -23.22 2.16 0.56
N GLY A 246 -22.22 2.94 0.17
CA GLY A 246 -22.32 4.40 0.04
C GLY A 246 -21.35 4.97 -1.01
N ILE A 247 -21.81 5.98 -1.73
CA ILE A 247 -21.05 6.72 -2.74
C ILE A 247 -21.17 8.21 -2.44
N PHE A 248 -20.03 8.92 -2.38
CA PHE A 248 -19.99 10.34 -2.03
C PHE A 248 -19.04 11.12 -2.95
N GLY A 249 -19.44 12.34 -3.30
CA GLY A 249 -18.61 13.30 -4.04
C GLY A 249 -18.61 13.14 -5.56
N THR A 250 -19.05 12.00 -6.09
CA THR A 250 -19.16 11.73 -7.53
C THR A 250 -20.58 11.30 -7.90
N GLU A 251 -20.96 11.55 -9.15
CA GLU A 251 -22.22 11.08 -9.73
C GLU A 251 -22.05 10.70 -11.20
N PHE A 252 -23.01 9.93 -11.72
CA PHE A 252 -23.06 9.63 -13.13
C PHE A 252 -23.44 10.87 -13.94
N ARG A 253 -22.65 11.22 -14.95
CA ARG A 253 -22.97 12.25 -15.95
C ARG A 253 -22.78 11.70 -17.36
N GLN A 254 -23.48 12.30 -18.31
CA GLN A 254 -23.41 11.91 -19.73
C GLN A 254 -22.11 12.36 -20.40
N GLN A 255 -21.47 13.38 -19.84
CA GLN A 255 -20.22 13.98 -20.30
C GLN A 255 -19.42 14.39 -19.07
N GLN A 256 -18.10 14.37 -19.22
CA GLN A 256 -17.19 14.82 -18.18
C GLN A 256 -17.33 16.33 -17.95
N THR A 257 -17.23 16.71 -16.69
CA THR A 257 -17.36 18.05 -16.14
C THR A 257 -16.12 18.35 -15.29
N PRO A 258 -15.98 19.58 -14.76
CA PRO A 258 -14.94 19.88 -13.76
C PRO A 258 -15.23 19.33 -12.35
N ASP A 259 -16.31 18.57 -12.16
CA ASP A 259 -16.66 17.88 -10.92
C ASP A 259 -16.33 16.39 -11.05
N SER A 260 -16.22 15.67 -9.92
CA SER A 260 -15.98 14.23 -9.93
C SER A 260 -17.11 13.49 -10.66
N ASP A 261 -16.75 12.68 -11.66
CA ASP A 261 -17.67 12.09 -12.62
C ASP A 261 -17.53 10.57 -12.76
N ILE A 262 -18.66 9.89 -12.93
CA ILE A 262 -18.71 8.54 -13.46
C ILE A 262 -19.23 8.60 -14.90
N THR A 263 -18.45 8.18 -15.89
CA THR A 263 -18.81 8.28 -17.32
C THR A 263 -18.49 7.01 -18.10
N ALA A 264 -19.31 6.73 -19.12
CA ALA A 264 -19.07 5.70 -20.13
C ALA A 264 -19.50 6.22 -21.52
N SER A 265 -19.09 7.43 -21.87
CA SER A 265 -19.56 8.19 -23.03
C SER A 265 -18.81 7.84 -24.33
N SER A 266 -19.31 8.34 -25.47
CA SER A 266 -18.65 8.26 -26.78
C SER A 266 -18.70 9.60 -27.50
N GLN A 267 -17.61 10.01 -28.16
CA GLN A 267 -17.59 11.24 -28.97
C GLN A 267 -18.46 11.12 -30.23
N LEU A 268 -18.83 9.91 -30.65
CA LEU A 268 -19.83 9.67 -31.70
C LEU A 268 -21.26 10.06 -31.28
N GLY A 269 -21.47 10.34 -30.00
CA GLY A 269 -22.73 10.79 -29.42
C GLY A 269 -23.41 9.75 -28.53
N ALA A 270 -24.56 10.14 -27.98
CA ALA A 270 -25.27 9.38 -26.95
C ALA A 270 -25.65 7.95 -27.39
N SER A 271 -25.94 7.72 -28.67
CA SER A 271 -26.28 6.38 -29.20
C SER A 271 -25.10 5.39 -29.17
N PHE A 272 -23.89 5.88 -29.03
CA PHE A 272 -22.67 5.07 -28.90
C PHE A 272 -22.16 5.06 -27.46
N SER A 273 -22.85 5.70 -26.52
CA SER A 273 -22.45 5.65 -25.12
C SER A 273 -22.67 4.25 -24.55
N GLY A 274 -21.78 3.89 -23.65
CA GLY A 274 -21.81 2.69 -22.85
C GLY A 274 -22.82 2.76 -21.71
N THR A 275 -22.69 1.83 -20.77
CA THR A 275 -23.64 1.66 -19.67
C THR A 275 -22.99 1.94 -18.33
N VAL A 276 -23.64 2.75 -17.49
CA VAL A 276 -23.26 2.95 -16.08
C VAL A 276 -24.36 2.38 -15.20
N GLU A 277 -23.99 1.46 -14.32
CA GLU A 277 -24.87 0.81 -13.35
C GLU A 277 -24.33 1.09 -11.95
N ILE A 278 -25.13 1.76 -11.12
CA ILE A 278 -24.78 2.10 -9.74
C ILE A 278 -25.77 1.39 -8.81
N ASN A 279 -25.25 0.42 -8.08
CA ASN A 279 -25.96 -0.38 -7.10
C ASN A 279 -25.55 0.09 -5.71
N ALA A 280 -26.21 1.15 -5.24
CA ALA A 280 -26.07 1.63 -3.87
C ALA A 280 -27.43 1.60 -3.15
N PRO A 281 -27.54 1.04 -1.94
CA PRO A 281 -28.73 1.22 -1.14
C PRO A 281 -28.93 2.71 -0.96
N SER A 282 -30.11 3.22 -1.33
CA SER A 282 -30.47 4.60 -1.06
C SER A 282 -30.42 4.83 0.45
N ALA A 283 -29.31 5.37 0.94
CA ALA A 283 -29.21 5.92 2.28
C ALA A 283 -30.08 7.18 2.27
N ASP A 284 -31.33 7.06 2.69
CA ASP A 284 -32.19 8.21 2.96
C ASP A 284 -31.54 9.04 4.09
N PRO A 285 -30.89 10.19 3.79
CA PRO A 285 -30.20 10.98 4.79
C PRO A 285 -31.19 11.60 5.79
N SER A 286 -32.49 11.63 5.45
CA SER A 286 -33.53 12.16 6.34
C SER A 286 -33.80 11.24 7.53
N ALA A 287 -33.45 9.95 7.45
CA ALA A 287 -33.54 9.02 8.58
C ALA A 287 -32.50 9.27 9.68
N ALA A 288 -31.41 10.01 9.38
CA ALA A 288 -30.35 10.38 10.32
C ALA A 288 -30.56 11.78 10.95
N LEU A 289 -31.56 12.54 10.51
CA LEU A 289 -31.96 13.81 11.13
C LEU A 289 -32.84 13.53 12.36
N PHE A 290 -32.29 12.85 13.37
CA PHE A 290 -32.83 13.00 14.71
C PHE A 290 -32.58 14.44 15.16
N GLN A 291 -33.61 15.28 15.07
CA GLN A 291 -33.64 16.53 15.84
C GLN A 291 -33.52 16.13 17.32
N LEU A 292 -32.35 16.37 17.91
CA LEU A 292 -32.19 16.31 19.36
C LEU A 292 -33.29 17.20 19.97
N PRO A 293 -34.13 16.68 20.89
CA PRO A 293 -35.17 17.50 21.50
C PRO A 293 -34.53 18.76 22.12
N GLU A 294 -34.90 19.95 21.65
CA GLU A 294 -34.46 21.24 22.21
C GLU A 294 -35.00 21.50 23.63
N ASN A 295 -35.78 20.56 24.17
CA ASN A 295 -36.27 20.61 25.53
C ASN A 295 -35.13 20.25 26.49
N PHE A 296 -34.24 21.21 26.74
CA PHE A 296 -33.44 21.22 27.96
C PHE A 296 -34.39 21.18 29.14
N VAL A 297 -34.45 20.05 29.83
CA VAL A 297 -35.15 19.95 31.10
C VAL A 297 -34.42 20.86 32.08
N ASN A 298 -35.01 22.02 32.40
CA ASN A 298 -34.45 22.95 33.36
C ASN A 298 -34.42 22.26 34.74
N PRO A 299 -33.24 21.93 35.30
CA PRO A 299 -33.14 21.22 36.57
C PRO A 299 -33.67 22.05 37.75
N LYS A 300 -33.84 23.38 37.58
CA LYS A 300 -34.46 24.25 38.60
C LYS A 300 -35.97 24.09 38.69
N LEU A 301 -36.63 23.54 37.67
CA LEU A 301 -38.08 23.25 37.68
C LEU A 301 -38.41 21.85 38.21
N LEU A 302 -37.40 20.98 38.35
CA LEU A 302 -37.52 19.64 38.94
C LEU A 302 -37.30 19.60 40.46
N VAL A 303 -36.96 20.73 41.07
CA VAL A 303 -36.91 20.84 42.54
C VAL A 303 -38.34 20.94 43.03
N ALA A 304 -38.96 19.77 43.21
CA ALA A 304 -40.19 19.65 43.96
C ALA A 304 -40.03 20.37 45.30
N THR A 305 -40.93 21.33 45.53
CA THR A 305 -41.23 21.98 46.79
C THR A 305 -41.45 20.92 47.88
N GLY A 306 -40.42 20.67 48.68
CA GLY A 306 -40.55 19.93 49.93
C GLY A 306 -41.06 20.86 51.02
N CYS A 307 -42.34 20.75 51.40
CA CYS A 307 -42.82 21.20 52.71
C CYS A 307 -43.00 20.00 53.62
N GLY A 308 -42.55 20.12 54.87
CA GLY A 308 -42.86 19.19 55.95
C GLY A 308 -41.67 18.91 56.85
N THR A 309 -41.46 19.75 57.86
CA THR A 309 -40.69 19.39 59.05
C THR A 309 -41.40 18.26 59.79
N ASP A 310 -40.74 17.11 59.92
CA ASP A 310 -41.01 16.15 60.99
C ASP A 310 -39.66 15.64 61.51
N ASP A 311 -39.49 15.78 62.83
CA ASP A 311 -38.34 15.33 63.61
C ASP A 311 -38.17 13.81 63.49
N GLY A 312 -36.97 13.31 63.16
CA GLY A 312 -36.77 11.87 63.32
C GLY A 312 -35.51 11.17 62.81
N ASN A 313 -34.55 11.80 62.11
CA ASN A 313 -33.38 11.06 61.61
C ASN A 313 -32.05 11.57 62.19
N GLN A 314 -31.52 10.83 63.16
CA GLN A 314 -30.17 10.98 63.69
C GLN A 314 -29.25 9.94 63.02
N PHE A 315 -28.24 10.41 62.27
CA PHE A 315 -27.11 9.58 61.84
C PHE A 315 -25.91 9.91 62.72
N THR A 316 -25.45 8.94 63.51
CA THR A 316 -24.28 9.11 64.38
C THR A 316 -23.09 8.35 63.79
N GLN A 317 -22.09 9.08 63.31
CA GLN A 317 -20.82 8.50 62.87
C GLN A 317 -19.79 8.60 63.99
N PHE A 318 -19.46 7.48 64.62
CA PHE A 318 -18.31 7.39 65.54
C PHE A 318 -17.05 7.13 64.71
N GLY A 319 -16.40 8.20 64.27
CA GLY A 319 -15.09 8.17 63.64
C GLY A 319 -14.31 9.44 63.96
N ARG A 320 -13.08 9.31 64.46
CA ARG A 320 -12.21 10.45 64.72
C ARG A 320 -11.60 10.95 63.41
N GLY A 321 -12.36 11.76 62.67
CA GLY A 321 -11.92 12.38 61.42
C GLY A 321 -13.08 12.96 60.63
N GLY A 322 -13.66 14.06 61.12
CA GLY A 322 -14.79 14.73 60.46
C GLY A 322 -14.39 15.38 59.13
N LEU A 323 -15.33 15.42 58.19
CA LEU A 323 -15.23 16.20 56.97
C LEU A 323 -15.28 17.71 57.33
N PRO A 324 -14.49 18.57 56.65
CA PRO A 324 -14.55 20.02 56.85
C PRO A 324 -15.97 20.53 56.55
N THR A 325 -16.46 21.45 57.37
CA THR A 325 -17.77 22.11 57.18
C THR A 325 -17.81 23.05 55.96
N ASP A 326 -16.70 23.17 55.23
CA ASP A 326 -16.52 24.01 54.05
C ASP A 326 -15.77 23.19 52.98
N PRO A 327 -16.37 22.96 51.80
CA PRO A 327 -15.80 22.13 50.74
C PRO A 327 -14.57 22.76 50.05
N THR A 328 -14.25 24.02 50.32
CA THR A 328 -13.07 24.70 49.76
C THR A 328 -11.82 24.57 50.64
N LYS A 329 -11.94 24.00 51.85
CA LYS A 329 -10.80 23.79 52.74
C LYS A 329 -10.14 22.43 52.52
N PRO A 330 -8.80 22.34 52.50
CA PRO A 330 -8.10 21.08 52.32
C PRO A 330 -8.37 20.13 53.49
N LEU A 331 -8.57 18.85 53.17
CA LEU A 331 -8.75 17.77 54.14
C LEU A 331 -7.50 17.68 55.03
N ARG A 332 -7.65 17.95 56.34
CA ARG A 332 -6.60 17.68 57.32
C ARG A 332 -6.55 16.18 57.61
N GLY A 333 -5.76 15.44 56.83
CA GLY A 333 -5.28 14.12 57.21
C GLY A 333 -4.21 14.25 58.31
N GLN A 334 -4.48 13.70 59.49
CA GLN A 334 -3.49 13.38 60.51
C GLN A 334 -3.69 11.90 60.84
N THR A 335 -2.71 11.03 61.05
CA THR A 335 -1.31 11.19 61.47
C THR A 335 -0.62 9.86 61.14
N LEU A 336 0.66 9.87 60.76
CA LEU A 336 1.46 8.65 60.59
C LEU A 336 1.47 7.84 61.89
N TRP A 337 0.99 6.59 61.81
CA TRP A 337 1.17 5.61 62.87
C TRP A 337 2.54 4.95 62.69
N MET A 338 3.41 5.11 63.68
CA MET A 338 4.78 4.57 63.70
C MET A 338 4.77 3.26 64.50
N ASP A 339 5.23 2.16 63.90
CA ASP A 339 5.39 0.87 64.58
C ASP A 339 6.56 0.94 65.57
N LEU A 340 6.27 0.89 66.88
CA LEU A 340 7.25 0.87 67.97
C LEU A 340 7.48 -0.54 68.53
N ARG A 341 7.56 -1.57 67.68
CA ARG A 341 8.03 -2.88 68.14
C ARG A 341 9.56 -2.88 68.35
N PRO A 342 10.05 -3.23 69.55
CA PRO A 342 11.47 -3.47 69.76
C PRO A 342 11.86 -4.82 69.12
N LEU A 343 12.84 -4.79 68.22
CA LEU A 343 13.52 -5.98 67.74
C LEU A 343 14.28 -6.65 68.91
N PRO A 344 14.19 -7.99 69.09
CA PRO A 344 14.97 -8.70 70.07
C PRO A 344 16.48 -8.53 69.82
N ARG A 345 17.17 -8.12 70.88
CA ARG A 345 18.63 -8.00 70.93
C ARG A 345 19.27 -9.38 70.78
N HIS A 346 19.90 -9.64 69.64
CA HIS A 346 21.01 -10.59 69.57
C HIS A 346 22.34 -9.85 69.51
N SER A 347 23.15 -10.20 70.49
CA SER A 347 24.43 -9.64 70.91
C SER A 347 25.47 -9.53 69.80
N ALA A 348 26.10 -8.36 69.75
CA ALA A 348 27.27 -8.06 68.95
C ALA A 348 28.46 -8.96 69.31
N ARG A 349 29.14 -9.51 68.29
CA ARG A 349 30.57 -9.78 68.36
C ARG A 349 31.28 -9.07 67.21
N ARG A 350 32.08 -8.09 67.61
CA ARG A 350 32.89 -7.15 66.84
C ARG A 350 34.22 -7.80 66.48
N ARG A 351 34.70 -7.65 65.24
CA ARG A 351 36.13 -7.60 64.81
C ARG A 351 36.16 -7.15 63.34
N LYS A 352 36.37 -5.86 63.07
CA LYS A 352 37.64 -5.17 62.72
C LYS A 352 38.34 -5.74 61.47
N ASN A 353 38.35 -4.98 60.37
CA ASN A 353 39.51 -4.55 59.55
C ASN A 353 39.07 -3.94 58.18
N PRO A 354 39.93 -3.24 57.40
CA PRO A 354 39.87 -1.78 57.23
C PRO A 354 39.58 -1.33 55.78
N ILE A 355 39.49 0.00 55.61
CA ILE A 355 39.43 0.74 54.35
C ILE A 355 40.76 0.65 53.59
N LEU A 356 40.73 0.41 52.27
CA LEU A 356 41.65 1.01 51.28
C LEU A 356 41.17 0.82 49.82
N ALA A 357 40.88 1.97 49.20
CA ALA A 357 41.14 2.43 47.82
C ALA A 357 40.85 1.57 46.55
N SER A 358 39.93 2.12 45.75
CA SER A 358 39.98 2.38 44.29
C SER A 358 40.43 1.29 43.30
N SER A 359 39.50 0.93 42.40
CA SER A 359 39.71 1.08 40.97
C SER A 359 38.36 1.09 40.23
N ALA A 360 38.21 2.04 39.32
CA ALA A 360 37.04 2.28 38.51
C ALA A 360 37.07 1.41 37.24
N SER A 361 35.91 0.84 36.89
CA SER A 361 35.51 0.65 35.48
C SER A 361 33.99 0.49 35.40
N ASN A 362 33.35 1.56 34.94
CA ASN A 362 31.95 1.69 34.53
C ASN A 362 31.56 0.60 33.50
N ALA A 363 30.39 -0.03 33.66
CA ALA A 363 29.11 0.24 32.95
C ALA A 363 29.24 0.03 31.42
N SER A 364 28.37 -0.71 30.71
CA SER A 364 26.94 -0.97 30.86
C SER A 364 26.56 -2.14 29.93
N ASN A 365 25.65 -3.01 30.36
CA ASN A 365 25.05 -4.05 29.52
C ASN A 365 23.57 -3.70 29.33
N ALA A 366 23.22 -3.16 28.16
CA ALA A 366 21.85 -2.95 27.72
C ALA A 366 21.66 -3.70 26.38
N GLY A 367 20.53 -4.42 26.29
CA GLY A 367 20.21 -5.42 25.28
C GLY A 367 20.37 -4.95 23.83
N ASN A 368 21.11 -5.73 23.07
CA ASN A 368 21.37 -5.51 21.65
C ASN A 368 20.27 -6.21 20.83
N SER A 369 19.22 -5.47 20.48
CA SER A 369 18.35 -5.82 19.35
C SER A 369 19.21 -5.75 18.09
N ARG A 370 19.64 -6.91 17.58
CA ARG A 370 20.36 -6.98 16.30
C ARG A 370 19.38 -6.61 15.20
N ARG A 371 19.39 -5.34 14.80
CA ARG A 371 19.06 -4.96 13.42
C ARG A 371 19.99 -5.77 12.53
N SER A 372 19.44 -6.74 11.81
CA SER A 372 20.12 -7.46 10.74
C SER A 372 20.70 -6.40 9.79
N ARG A 373 22.03 -6.33 9.70
CA ARG A 373 22.70 -5.42 8.77
C ARG A 373 22.28 -5.81 7.35
N ILE A 374 21.88 -4.84 6.53
CA ILE A 374 21.71 -5.05 5.09
C ILE A 374 23.07 -5.53 4.57
N VAL A 375 23.08 -6.68 3.90
CA VAL A 375 24.28 -7.22 3.25
C VAL A 375 23.96 -7.29 1.77
N GLU A 376 24.74 -6.60 0.96
CA GLU A 376 24.61 -6.63 -0.49
C GLU A 376 24.87 -8.05 -1.00
N ALA A 377 24.04 -8.50 -1.94
CA ALA A 377 24.31 -9.72 -2.68
C ALA A 377 25.62 -9.56 -3.45
N ASN A 378 26.59 -10.43 -3.18
CA ASN A 378 27.93 -10.34 -3.78
C ASN A 378 28.17 -11.40 -4.87
N ARG A 379 27.23 -12.34 -5.06
CA ARG A 379 27.27 -13.33 -6.14
C ARG A 379 25.88 -13.79 -6.56
N TRP A 380 25.82 -14.42 -7.72
CA TRP A 380 24.65 -15.15 -8.20
C TRP A 380 25.01 -16.63 -8.40
N ILE A 381 24.05 -17.52 -8.22
CA ILE A 381 24.18 -18.96 -8.46
C ILE A 381 23.06 -19.45 -9.37
N ILE A 382 23.28 -20.55 -10.08
CA ILE A 382 22.23 -21.27 -10.81
C ILE A 382 21.93 -22.54 -10.01
N ASN A 383 20.69 -22.72 -9.59
CA ASN A 383 20.29 -23.92 -8.85
C ASN A 383 20.04 -25.12 -9.80
N ASN A 384 19.73 -26.30 -9.26
CA ASN A 384 19.52 -27.52 -10.05
C ASN A 384 18.33 -27.43 -11.02
N ASP A 385 17.41 -26.49 -10.81
CA ASP A 385 16.25 -26.22 -11.66
C ASP A 385 16.55 -25.16 -12.74
N GLY A 386 17.80 -24.67 -12.83
CA GLY A 386 18.20 -23.65 -13.80
C GLY A 386 17.83 -22.22 -13.40
N VAL A 387 17.39 -22.00 -12.15
CA VAL A 387 16.98 -20.67 -11.67
C VAL A 387 18.19 -19.91 -11.13
N VAL A 388 18.32 -18.64 -11.54
CA VAL A 388 19.33 -17.70 -11.02
C VAL A 388 18.88 -17.16 -9.65
N GLU A 389 19.68 -17.38 -8.61
CA GLU A 389 19.49 -16.84 -7.27
C GLU A 389 20.61 -15.85 -6.90
N LEU A 390 20.24 -14.70 -6.31
CA LEU A 390 21.18 -13.73 -5.74
C LEU A 390 21.44 -14.06 -4.27
N VAL A 391 22.71 -14.20 -3.88
CA VAL A 391 23.09 -14.56 -2.50
C VAL A 391 24.17 -13.63 -1.96
N ALA A 392 24.10 -13.35 -0.67
CA ALA A 392 25.15 -12.68 0.09
C ALA A 392 25.94 -13.74 0.89
N ASP A 393 27.27 -13.76 0.77
CA ASP A 393 28.08 -14.62 1.65
C ASP A 393 27.87 -14.24 3.11
N SER A 394 27.30 -15.18 3.89
CA SER A 394 27.37 -15.13 5.34
C SER A 394 28.76 -15.64 5.77
N PRO A 395 29.45 -15.01 6.74
CA PRO A 395 30.65 -15.60 7.30
C PRO A 395 30.29 -16.95 7.96
N GLN A 396 30.86 -18.02 7.40
CA GLN A 396 30.74 -19.43 7.77
C GLN A 396 29.58 -20.21 7.13
N SER A 397 29.78 -20.64 5.89
CA SER A 397 29.65 -22.06 5.59
C SER A 397 30.96 -22.56 4.99
N SER A 398 31.55 -23.57 5.63
CA SER A 398 32.79 -24.18 5.16
C SER A 398 32.59 -24.71 3.74
N PRO A 399 33.45 -24.38 2.76
CA PRO A 399 33.33 -25.00 1.45
C PRO A 399 33.63 -26.49 1.62
N PHE A 400 32.70 -27.33 1.18
CA PHE A 400 32.98 -28.73 0.91
C PHE A 400 34.20 -28.79 -0.01
N ILE A 401 35.28 -29.37 0.48
CA ILE A 401 36.47 -29.67 -0.32
C ILE A 401 36.08 -30.79 -1.28
N SER A 402 35.79 -30.44 -2.53
CA SER A 402 35.69 -31.39 -3.64
C SER A 402 37.11 -31.73 -4.11
N TRP A 403 37.49 -33.00 -4.05
CA TRP A 403 38.78 -33.54 -4.50
C TRP A 403 38.89 -33.59 -6.03
N PHE A 404 38.93 -32.44 -6.68
CA PHE A 404 39.24 -32.36 -8.11
C PHE A 404 40.26 -31.25 -8.36
N GLU A 405 41.48 -31.63 -8.75
CA GLU A 405 42.48 -30.70 -9.27
C GLU A 405 42.18 -30.39 -10.75
N PRO A 406 41.99 -29.13 -11.16
CA PRO A 406 41.98 -28.78 -12.57
C PRO A 406 43.42 -28.67 -13.09
N TYR A 407 43.69 -29.38 -14.19
CA TYR A 407 44.93 -29.26 -14.95
C TYR A 407 45.08 -27.84 -15.52
N TYR A 408 46.20 -27.19 -15.21
CA TYR A 408 46.64 -25.97 -15.88
C TYR A 408 47.18 -26.30 -17.28
N CYS A 409 46.67 -25.64 -18.32
CA CYS A 409 47.36 -25.57 -19.62
C CYS A 409 48.41 -24.45 -19.57
N LEU A 410 49.67 -24.81 -19.83
CA LEU A 410 50.77 -23.89 -20.09
C LEU A 410 50.91 -23.66 -21.60
N ARG A 411 51.00 -22.36 -21.94
CA ARG A 411 51.28 -21.71 -23.23
C ARG A 411 50.17 -21.63 -24.28
#